data_AF-D6YSU3-F1
#
_entry.id   AF-D6YSU3-F1
#
_cell.length_a   1.000
_cell.length_b   1.000
_cell.length_c   1.000
_cell.angle_alpha   90.00
_cell.angle_beta   90.00
_cell.angle_gamma   90.00
#
_symmetry.space_group_name_H-M   'P 1'
#
loop_
_entity.id
_entity.type
_entity.pdbx_description
1 polymer ?
#
loop_
_entity_poly.entity_id
_entity_poly.type
_entity_poly.pdbx_seq_one_letter_code
_entity_poly.pdbx_strand_id
1 'polypeptide(L)'
;MRRFIPPLLLVFLVSFAGVFAAPTVCLNMIVKNETDVIERCLQSVLPIIDYWVIVDTGSTDGTQQMIQAFMDKHGVKGELHERPWKNFSHNRNEALQLAKGKSDYIFFIDADEYLMYEPNFKLPHLDKDFYYITVLHSGSSYPKLQFAKSSLNWKWEGVLHEYLGCPGSKTFATLEGVSNVYTTEGARSKDPLKYKKDAAVLEDALKDDPSNCRYVFYLAQSYRDAREYDNALKSYHKRVSMGGWDQEVFYSMLQIASIKEILNYPKEDVLESYFQAFSNRPSRAEPLYRIANYYRRLGDFKRGYQIASIAAGIEKPNDILFVEDWIYNYGADLELSVCAYWIDEFEKSRDVSLKLLDREDLPGNVRDCVKKNLEFANVKLAELSMR
;
A
#
# COMPACT_ATOMS: atom_id res chain seq x y z
N MET A 1 -39.96 -62.76 -36.57
CA MET A 1 -39.31 -62.51 -35.26
C MET A 1 -39.35 -61.01 -34.99
N ARG A 2 -40.31 -60.56 -34.17
CA ARG A 2 -40.46 -59.14 -33.80
C ARG A 2 -39.64 -58.87 -32.55
N ARG A 3 -38.78 -57.85 -32.61
CA ARG A 3 -37.85 -57.44 -31.54
C ARG A 3 -38.62 -56.88 -30.34
N PHE A 4 -38.28 -57.38 -29.15
CA PHE A 4 -38.66 -56.82 -27.85
C PHE A 4 -37.89 -55.50 -27.62
N ILE A 5 -38.59 -54.44 -27.22
CA ILE A 5 -38.01 -53.20 -26.70
C ILE A 5 -38.46 -53.10 -25.23
N PRO A 6 -37.55 -53.09 -24.23
CA PRO A 6 -37.93 -52.87 -22.84
C PRO A 6 -38.13 -51.36 -22.56
N PRO A 7 -38.96 -50.97 -21.59
CA PRO A 7 -39.26 -49.57 -21.31
C PRO A 7 -38.07 -48.86 -20.66
N LEU A 8 -37.76 -47.67 -21.14
CA LEU A 8 -36.77 -46.75 -20.56
C LEU A 8 -37.17 -46.40 -19.13
N LEU A 9 -36.31 -46.74 -18.16
CA LEU A 9 -36.39 -46.22 -16.80
C LEU A 9 -35.82 -44.79 -16.81
N LEU A 10 -36.68 -43.78 -16.71
CA LEU A 10 -36.27 -42.38 -16.60
C LEU A 10 -35.82 -42.12 -15.15
N VAL A 11 -34.51 -42.19 -14.89
CA VAL A 11 -33.94 -41.76 -13.61
C VAL A 11 -33.88 -40.24 -13.60
N PHE A 12 -34.76 -39.61 -12.83
CA PHE A 12 -34.63 -38.19 -12.50
C PHE A 12 -33.41 -37.99 -11.59
N LEU A 13 -32.30 -37.56 -12.18
CA LEU A 13 -31.20 -36.93 -11.44
C LEU A 13 -31.67 -35.57 -10.95
N VAL A 14 -32.18 -35.51 -9.73
CA VAL A 14 -32.36 -34.25 -9.00
C VAL A 14 -30.96 -33.77 -8.64
N SER A 15 -30.43 -32.83 -9.44
CA SER A 15 -29.23 -32.08 -9.07
C SER A 15 -29.57 -31.20 -7.87
N PHE A 16 -29.19 -31.63 -6.67
CA PHE A 16 -29.11 -30.75 -5.52
C PHE A 16 -27.92 -29.80 -5.74
N ALA A 17 -28.13 -28.76 -6.54
CA ALA A 17 -27.33 -27.54 -6.40
C ALA A 17 -27.70 -26.97 -5.03
N GLY A 18 -26.92 -27.36 -4.00
CA GLY A 18 -27.04 -26.76 -2.69
C GLY A 18 -26.84 -25.26 -2.84
N VAL A 19 -27.91 -24.49 -2.65
CA VAL A 19 -27.83 -23.04 -2.48
C VAL A 19 -27.21 -22.85 -1.10
N PHE A 20 -25.88 -22.88 -1.03
CA PHE A 20 -25.18 -22.41 0.15
C PHE A 20 -25.50 -20.92 0.27
N ALA A 21 -26.03 -20.50 1.42
CA ALA A 21 -26.25 -19.08 1.70
C ALA A 21 -24.93 -18.32 1.52
N ALA A 22 -25.00 -17.09 1.00
CA ALA A 22 -23.81 -16.25 0.87
C ALA A 22 -23.18 -16.06 2.27
N PRO A 23 -21.84 -16.19 2.40
CA PRO A 23 -21.16 -15.98 3.67
C PRO A 23 -21.44 -14.59 4.22
N THR A 24 -21.71 -14.50 5.52
CA THR A 24 -21.96 -13.23 6.21
C THR A 24 -20.65 -12.56 6.62
N VAL A 25 -20.66 -11.23 6.74
CA VAL A 25 -19.47 -10.42 7.05
C VAL A 25 -19.70 -9.50 8.25
N CYS A 26 -18.78 -9.54 9.21
CA CYS A 26 -18.75 -8.65 10.37
C CYS A 26 -17.68 -7.57 10.20
N LEU A 27 -18.06 -6.29 10.16
CA LEU A 27 -17.15 -5.17 10.31
C LEU A 27 -16.48 -5.21 11.68
N ASN A 28 -15.15 -5.08 11.73
CA ASN A 28 -14.39 -4.99 12.97
C ASN A 28 -13.41 -3.82 12.95
N MET A 29 -13.58 -2.89 13.90
CA MET A 29 -12.77 -1.66 13.98
C MET A 29 -12.45 -1.31 15.43
N ILE A 30 -11.35 -0.59 15.62
CA ILE A 30 -11.14 0.25 16.79
C ILE A 30 -11.24 1.71 16.36
N VAL A 31 -11.81 2.57 17.19
CA VAL A 31 -12.00 4.00 16.85
C VAL A 31 -11.62 4.90 18.03
N LYS A 32 -11.21 6.14 17.73
CA LYS A 32 -11.02 7.20 18.71
C LYS A 32 -11.08 8.59 18.07
N ASN A 33 -12.09 9.37 18.43
CA ASN A 33 -12.28 10.74 17.96
C ASN A 33 -12.32 10.89 16.43
N GLU A 34 -13.22 10.19 15.75
CA GLU A 34 -13.29 10.11 14.29
C GLU A 34 -14.58 10.70 13.71
N THR A 35 -15.26 11.63 14.40
CA THR A 35 -16.52 12.22 13.88
C THR A 35 -16.39 12.86 12.50
N ASP A 36 -15.19 13.34 12.15
CA ASP A 36 -14.93 14.01 10.87
C ASP A 36 -14.91 13.03 9.67
N VAL A 37 -14.67 11.74 9.90
CA VAL A 37 -14.39 10.76 8.83
C VAL A 37 -15.23 9.48 8.91
N ILE A 38 -15.73 9.11 10.10
CA ILE A 38 -16.34 7.80 10.34
C ILE A 38 -17.57 7.54 9.48
N GLU A 39 -18.44 8.52 9.25
CA GLU A 39 -19.63 8.33 8.41
C GLU A 39 -19.27 7.93 6.96
N ARG A 40 -18.23 8.54 6.38
CA ARG A 40 -17.75 8.18 5.04
C ARG A 40 -17.27 6.73 5.00
N CYS A 41 -16.49 6.33 6.00
CA CYS A 41 -16.02 4.95 6.14
C CYS A 41 -17.21 3.98 6.24
N LEU A 42 -18.14 4.22 7.18
CA LEU A 42 -19.30 3.36 7.40
C LEU A 42 -20.18 3.26 6.16
N GLN A 43 -20.47 4.38 5.50
CA GLN A 43 -21.23 4.42 4.25
C GLN A 43 -20.61 3.55 3.17
N SER A 44 -19.28 3.52 3.07
CA SER A 44 -18.57 2.75 2.04
C SER A 44 -18.63 1.24 2.26
N VAL A 45 -18.81 0.76 3.50
CA VAL A 45 -18.80 -0.67 3.81
C VAL A 45 -20.20 -1.29 3.86
N LEU A 46 -21.27 -0.49 3.90
CA LEU A 46 -22.66 -0.98 3.92
C LEU A 46 -22.97 -2.07 2.86
N PRO A 47 -22.45 -2.01 1.61
CA PRO A 47 -22.76 -3.04 0.61
C PRO A 47 -22.24 -4.44 0.93
N ILE A 48 -21.31 -4.59 1.88
CA ILE A 48 -20.58 -5.84 2.11
C ILE A 48 -20.69 -6.36 3.55
N ILE A 49 -21.39 -5.68 4.46
CA ILE A 49 -21.47 -6.07 5.87
C ILE A 49 -22.89 -6.48 6.28
N ASP A 50 -22.96 -7.50 7.14
CA ASP A 50 -24.20 -8.00 7.74
C ASP A 50 -24.23 -7.75 9.26
N TYR A 51 -23.06 -7.56 9.85
CA TYR A 51 -22.87 -7.28 11.27
C TYR A 51 -21.76 -6.25 11.48
N TRP A 52 -21.76 -5.55 12.61
CA TRP A 52 -20.61 -4.74 13.02
C TRP A 52 -20.26 -4.92 14.50
N VAL A 53 -18.97 -4.91 14.79
CA VAL A 53 -18.41 -4.85 16.13
C VAL A 53 -17.33 -3.77 16.12
N ILE A 54 -17.62 -2.65 16.76
CA ILE A 54 -16.67 -1.53 16.86
C ILE A 54 -16.29 -1.34 18.32
N VAL A 55 -15.00 -1.20 18.59
CA VAL A 55 -14.47 -0.89 19.92
C VAL A 55 -14.02 0.57 19.93
N ASP A 56 -14.73 1.40 20.68
CA ASP A 56 -14.31 2.75 20.99
C ASP A 56 -13.24 2.74 22.08
N THR A 57 -12.14 3.47 21.86
CA THR A 57 -10.98 3.49 22.76
C THR A 57 -10.85 4.77 23.59
N GLY A 58 -11.98 5.43 23.83
CA GLY A 58 -12.10 6.64 24.64
C GLY A 58 -12.29 7.90 23.80
N SER A 59 -13.25 7.88 22.88
CA SER A 59 -13.69 9.08 22.15
C SER A 59 -14.41 10.05 23.09
N THR A 60 -14.28 11.35 22.78
CA THR A 60 -14.87 12.46 23.52
C THR A 60 -15.56 13.48 22.61
N ASP A 61 -15.58 13.23 21.30
CA ASP A 61 -16.10 14.12 20.26
C ASP A 61 -17.52 13.74 19.78
N GLY A 62 -18.08 12.65 20.28
CA GLY A 62 -19.39 12.14 19.85
C GLY A 62 -19.32 10.97 18.85
N THR A 63 -18.12 10.43 18.57
CA THR A 63 -17.92 9.30 17.66
C THR A 63 -18.83 8.12 17.97
N GLN A 64 -18.98 7.75 19.25
CA GLN A 64 -19.84 6.63 19.66
C GLN A 64 -21.30 6.84 19.19
N GLN A 65 -21.88 8.00 19.49
CA GLN A 65 -23.29 8.31 19.17
C GLN A 65 -23.51 8.35 17.66
N MET A 66 -22.55 8.91 16.92
CA MET A 66 -22.59 8.97 15.46
C MET A 66 -22.60 7.57 14.83
N ILE A 67 -21.73 6.66 15.29
CA ILE A 67 -21.70 5.26 14.81
C ILE A 67 -23.04 4.57 15.04
N GLN A 68 -23.57 4.64 16.27
CA GLN A 68 -24.84 4.01 16.63
C GLN A 68 -26.00 4.56 15.79
N ALA A 69 -26.15 5.88 15.73
CA ALA A 69 -27.20 6.52 14.94
C ALA A 69 -27.11 6.18 13.45
N PHE A 70 -25.89 6.12 12.90
CA PHE A 70 -25.66 5.77 11.49
C PHE A 70 -26.06 4.32 11.20
N MET A 71 -25.64 3.36 12.05
CA MET A 71 -25.95 1.95 11.84
C MET A 71 -27.43 1.63 12.07
N ASP A 72 -28.04 2.24 13.09
CA ASP A 72 -29.48 2.12 13.36
C ASP A 72 -30.32 2.64 12.18
N LYS A 73 -29.93 3.80 11.63
CA LYS A 73 -30.58 4.38 10.44
C LYS A 73 -30.55 3.43 9.23
N HIS A 74 -29.49 2.65 9.08
CA HIS A 74 -29.33 1.71 7.96
C HIS A 74 -29.78 0.28 8.30
N GLY A 75 -30.26 0.03 9.53
CA GLY A 75 -30.76 -1.27 9.96
C GLY A 75 -29.70 -2.37 10.02
N VAL A 76 -28.42 -2.01 10.16
CA VAL A 76 -27.33 -3.00 10.26
C VAL A 76 -27.13 -3.39 11.71
N LYS A 77 -27.33 -4.67 12.02
CA LYS A 77 -27.18 -5.19 13.38
C LYS A 77 -25.72 -5.09 13.83
N GLY A 78 -25.47 -4.72 15.08
CA GLY A 78 -24.12 -4.78 15.62
C GLY A 78 -24.00 -4.29 17.05
N GLU A 79 -22.76 -4.10 17.47
CA GLU A 79 -22.38 -3.81 18.85
C GLU A 79 -21.27 -2.77 18.91
N LEU A 80 -21.47 -1.75 19.74
CA LEU A 80 -20.42 -0.85 20.16
C LEU A 80 -19.93 -1.23 21.55
N HIS A 81 -18.61 -1.29 21.73
CA HIS A 81 -17.97 -1.58 23.01
C HIS A 81 -17.00 -0.47 23.36
N GLU A 82 -16.93 -0.08 24.63
CA GLU A 82 -15.94 0.89 25.11
C GLU A 82 -14.83 0.18 25.88
N ARG A 83 -13.57 0.44 25.53
CA ARG A 83 -12.39 -0.12 26.20
C ARG A 83 -11.33 0.95 26.42
N PRO A 84 -10.57 0.91 27.52
CA PRO A 84 -9.43 1.81 27.67
C PRO A 84 -8.38 1.52 26.59
N TRP A 85 -7.81 2.59 26.01
CA TRP A 85 -6.67 2.47 25.12
C TRP A 85 -5.46 1.89 25.86
N LYS A 86 -4.83 0.86 25.27
CA LYS A 86 -3.56 0.29 25.74
C LYS A 86 -2.50 0.34 24.64
N ASN A 87 -2.76 -0.29 23.51
CA ASN A 87 -1.95 -0.25 22.28
C ASN A 87 -2.75 -0.86 21.12
N PHE A 88 -2.24 -0.72 19.89
CA PHE A 88 -2.94 -1.17 18.68
C PHE A 88 -3.30 -2.66 18.70
N SER A 89 -2.33 -3.55 18.87
CA SER A 89 -2.62 -5.00 18.87
C SER A 89 -3.53 -5.43 20.01
N HIS A 90 -3.39 -4.86 21.21
CA HIS A 90 -4.26 -5.20 22.33
C HIS A 90 -5.71 -4.87 22.03
N ASN A 91 -6.01 -3.61 21.70
CA ASN A 91 -7.39 -3.18 21.48
C ASN A 91 -7.97 -3.81 20.20
N ARG A 92 -7.17 -4.03 19.13
CA ARG A 92 -7.63 -4.79 17.96
C ARG A 92 -7.92 -6.27 18.30
N ASN A 93 -7.15 -6.91 19.18
CA ASN A 93 -7.45 -8.27 19.62
C ASN A 93 -8.70 -8.34 20.50
N GLU A 94 -8.97 -7.32 21.33
CA GLU A 94 -10.26 -7.23 22.05
C GLU A 94 -11.42 -7.13 21.07
N ALA A 95 -11.32 -6.25 20.07
CA ALA A 95 -12.32 -6.12 19.01
C ALA A 95 -12.52 -7.43 18.25
N LEU A 96 -11.43 -8.10 17.86
CA LEU A 96 -11.45 -9.37 17.15
C LEU A 96 -12.14 -10.47 17.95
N GLN A 97 -11.87 -10.54 19.26
CA GLN A 97 -12.50 -11.53 20.13
C GLN A 97 -14.02 -11.30 20.28
N LEU A 98 -14.46 -10.05 20.31
CA LEU A 98 -15.88 -9.68 20.35
C LEU A 98 -16.61 -10.01 19.03
N ALA A 99 -15.91 -9.91 17.90
CA ALA A 99 -16.43 -10.24 16.57
C ALA A 99 -16.50 -11.76 16.27
N LYS A 100 -15.80 -12.59 17.06
CA LYS A 100 -15.75 -14.04 16.84
C LYS A 100 -17.13 -14.67 16.89
N GLY A 101 -17.50 -15.39 15.83
CA GLY A 101 -18.79 -16.08 15.71
C GLY A 101 -20.00 -15.17 15.41
N LYS A 102 -19.80 -13.87 15.14
CA LYS A 102 -20.89 -12.96 14.72
C LYS A 102 -21.26 -13.13 13.24
N SER A 103 -20.29 -13.49 12.42
CA SER A 103 -20.42 -13.74 10.98
C SER A 103 -19.36 -14.74 10.50
N ASP A 104 -19.48 -15.21 9.26
CA ASP A 104 -18.55 -16.17 8.64
C ASP A 104 -17.17 -15.57 8.37
N TYR A 105 -17.13 -14.28 8.02
CA TYR A 105 -15.93 -13.49 7.82
C TYR A 105 -15.92 -12.24 8.71
N ILE A 106 -14.72 -11.78 9.03
CA ILE A 106 -14.46 -10.52 9.73
C ILE A 106 -13.75 -9.60 8.74
N PHE A 107 -14.29 -8.39 8.57
CA PHE A 107 -13.76 -7.36 7.71
C PHE A 107 -13.10 -6.25 8.53
N PHE A 108 -11.87 -5.86 8.17
CA PHE A 108 -11.10 -4.83 8.85
C PHE A 108 -10.90 -3.60 7.96
N ILE A 109 -11.14 -2.42 8.52
CA ILE A 109 -10.88 -1.12 7.89
C ILE A 109 -10.65 -0.09 9.00
N ASP A 110 -9.85 0.94 8.71
CA ASP A 110 -9.62 2.06 9.65
C ASP A 110 -10.63 3.20 9.39
N ALA A 111 -10.92 4.03 10.39
CA ALA A 111 -12.00 5.03 10.29
C ALA A 111 -11.73 6.13 9.24
N ASP A 112 -10.46 6.38 8.90
CA ASP A 112 -10.02 7.31 7.87
C ASP A 112 -9.81 6.64 6.50
N GLU A 113 -10.16 5.36 6.37
CA GLU A 113 -10.20 4.60 5.13
C GLU A 113 -11.63 4.53 4.56
N TYR A 114 -11.79 4.26 3.26
CA TYR A 114 -13.09 3.97 2.65
C TYR A 114 -12.98 3.09 1.41
N LEU A 115 -14.02 2.29 1.14
CA LEU A 115 -14.06 1.42 -0.04
C LEU A 115 -14.54 2.17 -1.29
N MET A 116 -13.87 1.92 -2.41
CA MET A 116 -14.28 2.25 -3.76
C MET A 116 -14.60 0.98 -4.53
N TYR A 117 -15.69 0.99 -5.28
CA TYR A 117 -16.18 -0.17 -6.03
C TYR A 117 -16.20 0.11 -7.53
N GLU A 118 -15.90 -0.91 -8.31
CA GLU A 118 -16.18 -0.89 -9.75
C GLU A 118 -17.70 -0.87 -10.02
N PRO A 119 -18.12 -0.35 -11.19
CA PRO A 119 -19.52 -0.39 -11.58
C PRO A 119 -20.08 -1.82 -11.53
N ASN A 120 -21.20 -2.01 -10.82
CA ASN A 120 -21.87 -3.30 -10.62
C ASN A 120 -21.14 -4.31 -9.73
N PHE A 121 -20.17 -3.87 -8.92
CA PHE A 121 -19.58 -4.73 -7.91
C PHE A 121 -20.65 -5.42 -7.05
N LYS A 122 -20.46 -6.71 -6.83
CA LYS A 122 -21.18 -7.52 -5.84
C LYS A 122 -20.14 -8.35 -5.12
N LEU A 123 -20.25 -8.44 -3.80
CA LEU A 123 -19.37 -9.30 -3.02
C LEU A 123 -19.47 -10.74 -3.56
N PRO A 124 -18.37 -11.33 -4.07
CA PRO A 124 -18.38 -12.68 -4.56
C PRO A 124 -18.52 -13.68 -3.39
N HIS A 125 -18.81 -14.94 -3.73
CA HIS A 125 -18.77 -16.00 -2.72
C HIS A 125 -17.37 -16.14 -2.13
N LEU A 126 -17.27 -16.03 -0.80
CA LEU A 126 -16.01 -16.11 -0.07
C LEU A 126 -15.74 -17.55 0.40
N ASP A 127 -14.70 -18.18 -0.15
CA ASP A 127 -14.30 -19.57 0.09
C ASP A 127 -12.85 -19.74 0.63
N LYS A 128 -12.06 -18.66 0.70
CA LYS A 128 -10.68 -18.68 1.21
C LYS A 128 -10.58 -18.40 2.70
N ASP A 129 -9.43 -18.71 3.29
CA ASP A 129 -9.20 -18.39 4.70
C ASP A 129 -9.09 -16.87 4.92
N PHE A 130 -8.56 -16.13 3.94
CA PHE A 130 -8.52 -14.67 3.97
C PHE A 130 -8.48 -14.05 2.57
N TYR A 131 -8.84 -12.77 2.49
CA TYR A 131 -8.71 -11.99 1.26
C TYR A 131 -7.93 -10.70 1.49
N TYR A 132 -7.09 -10.39 0.52
CA TYR A 132 -6.48 -9.08 0.35
C TYR A 132 -7.47 -8.15 -0.37
N ILE A 133 -7.44 -6.87 -0.01
CA ILE A 133 -7.96 -5.79 -0.86
C ILE A 133 -6.77 -4.90 -1.23
N THR A 134 -6.76 -4.44 -2.48
CA THR A 134 -5.77 -3.43 -2.91
C THR A 134 -6.06 -2.11 -2.21
N VAL A 135 -5.11 -1.67 -1.40
CA VAL A 135 -5.12 -0.34 -0.80
C VAL A 135 -4.51 0.65 -1.76
N LEU A 136 -5.15 1.80 -1.94
CA LEU A 136 -4.67 2.94 -2.71
C LEU A 136 -4.23 4.03 -1.73
N HIS A 137 -2.97 4.45 -1.84
CA HIS A 137 -2.42 5.51 -1.00
C HIS A 137 -1.40 6.36 -1.75
N SER A 138 -1.67 7.67 -1.89
CA SER A 138 -0.70 8.66 -2.39
C SER A 138 0.01 8.25 -3.70
N GLY A 139 -0.73 7.64 -4.65
CA GLY A 139 -0.18 7.18 -5.94
C GLY A 139 0.55 5.84 -5.89
N SER A 140 0.55 5.16 -4.74
CA SER A 140 1.03 3.78 -4.56
C SER A 140 -0.15 2.84 -4.30
N SER A 141 0.06 1.55 -4.55
CA SER A 141 -0.90 0.50 -4.22
C SER A 141 -0.24 -0.70 -3.57
N TYR A 142 -0.94 -1.37 -2.66
CA TYR A 142 -0.46 -2.60 -2.03
C TYR A 142 -1.61 -3.46 -1.49
N PRO A 143 -1.47 -4.80 -1.44
CA PRO A 143 -2.48 -5.66 -0.85
C PRO A 143 -2.47 -5.57 0.69
N LYS A 144 -3.64 -5.40 1.32
CA LYS A 144 -3.85 -5.47 2.79
C LYS A 144 -4.85 -6.57 3.11
N LEU A 145 -4.53 -7.45 4.07
CA LEU A 145 -5.46 -8.48 4.52
C LEU A 145 -6.62 -7.77 5.19
N GLN A 146 -7.80 -7.85 4.59
CA GLN A 146 -8.98 -7.14 5.09
C GLN A 146 -10.18 -8.05 5.33
N PHE A 147 -10.24 -9.25 4.74
CA PHE A 147 -11.21 -10.27 5.15
C PHE A 147 -10.50 -11.45 5.77
N ALA A 148 -11.00 -11.92 6.91
CA ALA A 148 -10.49 -13.07 7.63
C ALA A 148 -11.63 -14.01 8.00
N LYS A 149 -11.49 -15.30 7.70
CA LYS A 149 -12.48 -16.32 8.04
C LYS A 149 -12.59 -16.46 9.56
N SER A 150 -13.77 -16.17 10.11
CA SER A 150 -14.06 -16.03 11.54
C SER A 150 -13.81 -17.31 12.35
N SER A 151 -13.93 -18.47 11.71
CA SER A 151 -13.70 -19.79 12.34
C SER A 151 -12.23 -20.09 12.63
N LEU A 152 -11.28 -19.33 12.07
CA LEU A 152 -9.85 -19.50 12.32
C LEU A 152 -9.36 -18.64 13.49
N ASN A 153 -8.22 -19.02 14.06
CA ASN A 153 -7.62 -18.33 15.20
C ASN A 153 -6.66 -17.24 14.72
N TRP A 154 -7.24 -16.10 14.34
CA TRP A 154 -6.51 -14.89 13.99
C TRP A 154 -6.03 -14.13 15.23
N LYS A 155 -4.91 -13.43 15.11
CA LYS A 155 -4.36 -12.59 16.18
C LYS A 155 -3.60 -11.41 15.60
N TRP A 156 -3.84 -10.22 16.10
CA TRP A 156 -3.02 -9.05 15.82
C TRP A 156 -1.71 -9.12 16.61
N GLU A 157 -0.59 -8.96 15.92
CA GLU A 157 0.76 -9.03 16.50
C GLU A 157 1.54 -7.76 16.15
N GLY A 158 2.23 -7.19 17.15
CA GLY A 158 2.99 -5.94 17.01
C GLY A 158 2.48 -4.83 17.93
N VAL A 159 3.39 -4.06 18.55
CA VAL A 159 2.99 -2.88 19.34
C VAL A 159 2.53 -1.71 18.45
N LEU A 160 3.06 -1.67 17.23
CA LEU A 160 2.77 -0.71 16.16
C LEU A 160 3.07 -1.36 14.82
N HIS A 161 2.38 -0.93 13.75
CA HIS A 161 2.43 -1.57 12.42
C HIS A 161 2.12 -3.06 12.52
N GLU A 162 1.08 -3.35 13.29
CA GLU A 162 0.58 -4.68 13.59
C GLU A 162 0.18 -5.44 12.33
N TYR A 163 0.34 -6.76 12.36
CA TYR A 163 -0.13 -7.65 11.31
C TYR A 163 -1.05 -8.71 11.90
N LEU A 164 -1.94 -9.23 11.07
CA LEU A 164 -2.85 -10.30 11.47
C LEU A 164 -2.20 -11.66 11.16
N GLY A 165 -1.81 -12.39 12.20
CA GLY A 165 -1.27 -13.73 12.10
C GLY A 165 -2.35 -14.80 12.28
N CYS A 166 -2.24 -15.90 11.53
CA CYS A 166 -2.99 -17.13 11.79
C CYS A 166 -2.17 -18.34 11.32
N PRO A 167 -1.50 -19.08 12.22
CA PRO A 167 -0.69 -20.24 11.85
C PRO A 167 -1.44 -21.36 11.10
N GLY A 168 -2.77 -21.44 11.27
CA GLY A 168 -3.61 -22.45 10.62
C GLY A 168 -4.14 -22.07 9.23
N SER A 169 -3.97 -20.82 8.81
CA SER A 169 -4.44 -20.33 7.52
C SER A 169 -3.60 -20.88 6.35
N LYS A 170 -4.25 -21.26 5.25
CA LYS A 170 -3.59 -21.91 4.10
C LYS A 170 -3.97 -21.31 2.76
N THR A 171 -5.16 -20.72 2.64
CA THR A 171 -5.71 -20.28 1.36
C THR A 171 -6.04 -18.80 1.37
N PHE A 172 -5.73 -18.11 0.26
CA PHE A 172 -6.03 -16.70 0.10
C PHE A 172 -6.32 -16.33 -1.34
N ALA A 173 -6.92 -15.16 -1.52
CA ALA A 173 -7.07 -14.50 -2.81
C ALA A 173 -7.05 -12.97 -2.63
N THR A 174 -6.91 -12.23 -3.71
CA THR A 174 -7.19 -10.78 -3.73
C THR A 174 -8.61 -10.58 -4.22
N LEU A 175 -9.36 -9.71 -3.56
CA LEU A 175 -10.72 -9.36 -3.95
C LEU A 175 -10.67 -8.31 -5.07
N GLU A 176 -11.18 -8.67 -6.24
CA GLU A 176 -11.25 -7.79 -7.41
C GLU A 176 -12.51 -6.93 -7.39
N GLY A 177 -12.50 -5.82 -8.14
CA GLY A 177 -13.65 -4.91 -8.23
C GLY A 177 -13.89 -4.01 -7.02
N VAL A 178 -13.01 -4.07 -6.02
CA VAL A 178 -13.03 -3.21 -4.83
C VAL A 178 -11.61 -2.77 -4.48
N SER A 179 -11.47 -1.52 -4.06
CA SER A 179 -10.22 -0.95 -3.56
C SER A 179 -10.49 -0.22 -2.26
N ASN A 180 -9.52 -0.25 -1.34
CA ASN A 180 -9.57 0.51 -0.10
C ASN A 180 -8.73 1.78 -0.24
N VAL A 181 -9.32 2.95 -0.08
CA VAL A 181 -8.63 4.23 -0.17
C VAL A 181 -8.19 4.67 1.21
N TYR A 182 -6.86 4.78 1.40
CA TYR A 182 -6.28 5.30 2.62
C TYR A 182 -6.10 6.81 2.54
N THR A 183 -6.64 7.53 3.53
CA THR A 183 -6.47 8.97 3.69
C THR A 183 -5.64 9.28 4.94
N THR A 184 -5.24 10.54 5.12
CA THR A 184 -4.51 11.01 6.31
C THR A 184 -5.33 12.02 7.09
N GLU A 185 -6.67 11.88 7.08
CA GLU A 185 -7.62 12.85 7.62
C GLU A 185 -8.06 12.51 9.06
N GLY A 186 -7.78 11.29 9.54
CA GLY A 186 -8.15 10.85 10.88
C GLY A 186 -7.44 11.61 12.01
N ALA A 187 -7.99 11.55 13.23
CA ALA A 187 -7.52 12.35 14.36
C ALA A 187 -6.03 12.14 14.68
N ARG A 188 -5.55 10.89 14.63
CA ARG A 188 -4.14 10.57 14.86
C ARG A 188 -3.22 11.22 13.83
N SER A 189 -3.67 11.37 12.59
CA SER A 189 -2.88 11.95 11.50
C SER A 189 -2.70 13.47 11.65
N LYS A 190 -3.54 14.13 12.47
CA LYS A 190 -3.43 15.55 12.81
C LYS A 190 -2.40 15.84 13.93
N ASP A 191 -1.89 14.82 14.62
CA ASP A 191 -0.89 15.00 15.69
C ASP A 191 0.51 15.26 15.10
N PRO A 192 1.10 16.47 15.28
CA PRO A 192 2.42 16.78 14.74
C PRO A 192 3.54 15.96 15.37
N LEU A 193 3.30 15.34 16.53
CA LEU A 193 4.26 14.49 17.24
C LEU A 193 4.02 12.99 17.00
N LYS A 194 3.08 12.61 16.13
CA LYS A 194 2.70 11.22 15.86
C LYS A 194 3.93 10.32 15.67
N TYR A 195 4.80 10.66 14.72
CA TYR A 195 5.95 9.82 14.39
C TYR A 195 7.00 9.75 15.51
N LYS A 196 7.13 10.82 16.30
CA LYS A 196 8.01 10.82 17.48
C LYS A 196 7.47 9.91 18.58
N LYS A 197 6.16 9.91 18.80
CA LYS A 197 5.49 8.98 19.74
C LYS A 197 5.62 7.54 19.26
N ASP A 198 5.46 7.31 17.96
CA ASP A 198 5.64 6.01 17.32
C ASP A 198 7.05 5.45 17.53
N ALA A 199 8.08 6.29 17.32
CA ALA A 199 9.46 5.93 17.61
C ALA A 199 9.64 5.53 19.09
N ALA A 200 9.14 6.33 20.03
CA ALA A 200 9.26 6.03 21.46
C ALA A 200 8.59 4.70 21.86
N VAL A 201 7.43 4.36 21.27
CA VAL A 201 6.77 3.07 21.50
C VAL A 201 7.62 1.90 21.01
N LEU A 202 8.24 2.04 19.83
CA LEU A 202 9.10 1.00 19.26
C LEU A 202 10.43 0.87 20.01
N GLU A 203 11.01 1.98 20.47
CA GLU A 203 12.19 1.95 21.33
C GLU A 203 11.93 1.20 22.63
N ASP A 204 10.79 1.45 23.26
CA ASP A 204 10.42 0.77 24.50
C ASP A 204 10.24 -0.73 24.27
N ALA A 205 9.53 -1.13 23.21
CA ALA A 205 9.35 -2.53 22.84
C ALA A 205 10.67 -3.25 22.50
N LEU A 206 11.63 -2.54 21.90
CA LEU A 206 12.96 -3.08 21.58
C LEU A 206 13.85 -3.29 22.82
N LYS A 207 13.50 -2.76 24.00
CA LYS A 207 14.18 -3.11 25.25
C LYS A 207 13.90 -4.57 25.64
N ASP A 208 12.68 -5.03 25.39
CA ASP A 208 12.24 -6.39 25.71
C ASP A 208 12.56 -7.38 24.57
N ASP A 209 12.47 -6.95 23.31
CA ASP A 209 12.80 -7.77 22.12
C ASP A 209 13.78 -7.05 21.18
N PRO A 210 15.07 -6.94 21.56
CA PRO A 210 16.07 -6.20 20.79
C PRO A 210 16.41 -6.82 19.42
N SER A 211 16.04 -8.09 19.22
CA SER A 211 16.21 -8.85 17.98
C SER A 211 15.09 -8.67 16.98
N ASN A 212 14.01 -7.97 17.33
CA ASN A 212 12.86 -7.80 16.45
C ASN A 212 13.19 -6.92 15.24
N CYS A 213 13.52 -7.54 14.10
CA CYS A 213 13.91 -6.82 12.90
C CYS A 213 12.78 -5.91 12.36
N ARG A 214 11.52 -6.32 12.52
CA ARG A 214 10.35 -5.52 12.13
C ARG A 214 10.26 -4.25 12.96
N TYR A 215 10.44 -4.31 14.28
CA TYR A 215 10.43 -3.12 15.12
C TYR A 215 11.60 -2.18 14.80
N VAL A 216 12.79 -2.72 14.52
CA VAL A 216 13.92 -1.87 14.09
C VAL A 216 13.62 -1.19 12.74
N PHE A 217 12.99 -1.89 11.80
CA PHE A 217 12.59 -1.31 10.52
C PHE A 217 11.60 -0.15 10.71
N TYR A 218 10.51 -0.37 11.45
CA TYR A 218 9.53 0.68 11.67
C TYR A 218 10.05 1.80 12.58
N LEU A 219 10.99 1.53 13.48
CA LEU A 219 11.64 2.58 14.27
C LEU A 219 12.41 3.53 13.36
N ALA A 220 13.15 2.98 12.38
CA ALA A 220 13.85 3.79 11.39
C ALA A 220 12.88 4.63 10.54
N GLN A 221 11.75 4.05 10.13
CA GLN A 221 10.67 4.76 9.40
C GLN A 221 10.10 5.90 10.25
N SER A 222 9.75 5.63 11.52
CA SER A 222 9.22 6.64 12.44
C SER A 222 10.21 7.79 12.65
N TYR A 223 11.51 7.49 12.81
CA TYR A 223 12.53 8.53 12.91
C TYR A 223 12.65 9.36 11.63
N ARG A 224 12.64 8.72 10.45
CA ARG A 224 12.67 9.42 9.16
C ARG A 224 11.47 10.36 9.03
N ASP A 225 10.27 9.87 9.34
CA ASP A 225 9.03 10.62 9.19
C ASP A 225 8.90 11.75 10.23
N ALA A 226 9.52 11.57 11.40
CA ALA A 226 9.75 12.61 12.41
C ALA A 226 10.87 13.61 12.04
N ARG A 227 11.57 13.39 10.92
CA ARG A 227 12.76 14.15 10.46
C ARG A 227 13.96 14.09 11.43
N GLU A 228 14.01 13.08 12.28
CA GLU A 228 15.17 12.79 13.14
C GLU A 228 16.18 11.91 12.36
N TYR A 229 16.78 12.51 11.32
CA TYR A 229 17.55 11.79 10.29
C TYR A 229 18.76 11.02 10.84
N ASP A 230 19.46 11.54 11.85
CA ASP A 230 20.59 10.83 12.46
C ASP A 230 20.15 9.54 13.17
N ASN A 231 19.00 9.56 13.85
CA ASN A 231 18.42 8.39 14.51
C ASN A 231 17.87 7.40 13.48
N ALA A 232 17.28 7.91 12.40
CA ALA A 232 16.85 7.11 11.26
C ALA A 232 18.02 6.36 10.62
N LEU A 233 19.13 7.05 10.31
CA LEU A 233 20.34 6.43 9.74
C LEU A 233 20.89 5.32 10.63
N LYS A 234 21.04 5.57 11.93
CA LYS A 234 21.49 4.54 12.90
C LYS A 234 20.58 3.31 12.86
N SER A 235 19.27 3.54 12.86
CA SER A 235 18.27 2.48 12.88
C SER A 235 18.22 1.69 11.57
N TYR A 236 18.31 2.35 10.41
CA TYR A 236 18.39 1.67 9.11
C TYR A 236 19.69 0.87 8.97
N HIS A 237 20.84 1.41 9.40
CA HIS A 237 22.09 0.65 9.39
C HIS A 237 22.00 -0.59 10.28
N LYS A 238 21.42 -0.46 11.49
CA LYS A 238 21.11 -1.61 12.34
C LYS A 238 20.20 -2.59 11.59
N ARG A 239 19.12 -2.12 10.97
CA ARG A 239 18.19 -2.98 10.23
C ARG A 239 18.90 -3.76 9.12
N VAL A 240 19.73 -3.10 8.30
CA VAL A 240 20.50 -3.76 7.23
C VAL A 240 21.40 -4.85 7.80
N SER A 241 22.10 -4.59 8.92
CA SER A 241 22.99 -5.57 9.56
C SER A 241 22.28 -6.82 10.08
N MET A 242 20.96 -6.76 10.31
CA MET A 242 20.17 -7.88 10.82
C MET A 242 19.76 -8.89 9.73
N GLY A 243 19.86 -8.54 8.43
CA GLY A 243 19.44 -9.43 7.33
C GLY A 243 17.94 -9.76 7.35
N GLY A 244 17.55 -11.00 7.04
CA GLY A 244 16.14 -11.43 7.05
C GLY A 244 15.41 -11.07 5.75
N TRP A 245 14.20 -10.53 5.84
CA TRP A 245 13.40 -10.20 4.65
C TRP A 245 14.12 -9.18 3.77
N ASP A 246 14.44 -9.61 2.55
CA ASP A 246 15.27 -8.92 1.58
C ASP A 246 14.70 -7.56 1.13
N GLN A 247 13.38 -7.43 1.00
CA GLN A 247 12.75 -6.17 0.60
C GLN A 247 12.87 -5.08 1.68
N GLU A 248 12.78 -5.43 2.97
CA GLU A 248 13.03 -4.47 4.06
C GLU A 248 14.50 -4.04 4.13
N VAL A 249 15.43 -4.98 3.87
CA VAL A 249 16.87 -4.69 3.82
C VAL A 249 17.15 -3.73 2.67
N PHE A 250 16.67 -4.04 1.47
CA PHE A 250 16.76 -3.15 0.30
C PHE A 250 16.19 -1.77 0.59
N TYR A 251 14.96 -1.70 1.11
CA TYR A 251 14.30 -0.42 1.38
C TYR A 251 15.09 0.39 2.41
N SER A 252 15.64 -0.26 3.43
CA SER A 252 16.52 0.40 4.42
C SER A 252 17.77 0.99 3.76
N MET A 253 18.39 0.28 2.80
CA MET A 253 19.55 0.79 2.04
C MET A 253 19.15 2.00 1.16
N LEU A 254 18.00 1.93 0.49
CA LEU A 254 17.47 3.05 -0.28
C LEU A 254 17.23 4.29 0.60
N GLN A 255 16.64 4.10 1.79
CA GLN A 255 16.40 5.19 2.73
C GLN A 255 17.70 5.79 3.30
N ILE A 256 18.73 4.97 3.55
CA ILE A 256 20.06 5.48 3.94
C ILE A 256 20.59 6.44 2.86
N ALA A 257 20.52 6.04 1.59
CA ALA A 257 21.00 6.86 0.48
C ALA A 257 20.20 8.18 0.37
N SER A 258 18.87 8.11 0.43
CA SER A 258 18.01 9.29 0.38
C SER A 258 18.21 10.23 1.58
N ILE A 259 18.43 9.72 2.78
CA ILE A 259 18.69 10.57 3.96
C ILE A 259 20.06 11.23 3.86
N LYS A 260 21.10 10.52 3.40
CA LYS A 260 22.41 11.12 3.15
C LYS A 260 22.33 12.26 2.14
N GLU A 261 21.52 12.09 1.09
CA GLU A 261 21.24 13.15 0.12
C GLU A 261 20.56 14.36 0.77
N ILE A 262 19.51 14.15 1.58
CA ILE A 262 18.80 15.22 2.32
C ILE A 262 19.74 15.99 3.24
N LEU A 263 20.65 15.28 3.91
CA LEU A 263 21.64 15.86 4.82
C LEU A 263 22.87 16.45 4.10
N ASN A 264 22.89 16.46 2.77
CA ASN A 264 23.99 16.97 1.95
C ASN A 264 25.36 16.35 2.28
N TYR A 265 25.39 15.02 2.46
CA TYR A 265 26.65 14.27 2.52
C TYR A 265 27.46 14.46 1.23
N PRO A 266 28.79 14.20 1.25
CA PRO A 266 29.62 14.22 0.06
C PRO A 266 28.98 13.43 -1.09
N LYS A 267 29.10 13.95 -2.31
CA LYS A 267 28.50 13.37 -3.52
C LYS A 267 28.83 11.88 -3.66
N GLU A 268 30.09 11.53 -3.41
CA GLU A 268 30.61 10.17 -3.52
C GLU A 268 29.87 9.23 -2.54
N ASP A 269 29.63 9.67 -1.31
CA ASP A 269 28.93 8.89 -0.28
C ASP A 269 27.44 8.67 -0.62
N VAL A 270 26.80 9.69 -1.18
CA VAL A 270 25.39 9.62 -1.62
C VAL A 270 25.26 8.63 -2.78
N LEU A 271 26.08 8.80 -3.83
CA LEU A 271 26.03 7.95 -5.01
C LEU A 271 26.39 6.50 -4.69
N GLU A 272 27.44 6.28 -3.89
CA GLU A 272 27.82 4.93 -3.45
C GLU A 272 26.67 4.25 -2.70
N SER A 273 25.97 4.97 -1.82
CA SER A 273 24.83 4.40 -1.07
C SER A 273 23.68 3.98 -2.00
N TYR A 274 23.38 4.77 -3.03
CA TYR A 274 22.38 4.38 -4.04
C TYR A 274 22.84 3.19 -4.89
N PHE A 275 24.11 3.16 -5.31
CA PHE A 275 24.66 2.01 -6.06
C PHE A 275 24.69 0.74 -5.23
N GLN A 276 24.96 0.82 -3.92
CA GLN A 276 24.85 -0.31 -2.99
C GLN A 276 23.41 -0.81 -2.88
N ALA A 277 22.43 0.10 -2.76
CA ALA A 277 21.02 -0.28 -2.75
C ALA A 277 20.61 -0.97 -4.06
N PHE A 278 21.04 -0.45 -5.22
CA PHE A 278 20.79 -1.08 -6.52
C PHE A 278 21.48 -2.46 -6.63
N SER A 279 22.74 -2.58 -6.22
CA SER A 279 23.49 -3.83 -6.26
C SER A 279 22.86 -4.91 -5.39
N ASN A 280 22.25 -4.52 -4.26
CA ASN A 280 21.50 -5.42 -3.40
C ASN A 280 20.21 -5.95 -4.07
N ARG A 281 19.53 -5.12 -4.87
CA ARG A 281 18.30 -5.52 -5.56
C ARG A 281 18.20 -4.91 -6.97
N PRO A 282 18.87 -5.51 -7.97
CA PRO A 282 18.95 -4.93 -9.32
C PRO A 282 17.62 -4.88 -10.09
N SER A 283 16.59 -5.58 -9.61
CA SER A 283 15.22 -5.49 -10.15
C SER A 283 14.48 -4.21 -9.75
N ARG A 284 15.06 -3.38 -8.87
CA ARG A 284 14.46 -2.13 -8.40
C ARG A 284 15.10 -0.92 -9.08
N ALA A 285 14.30 -0.19 -9.85
CA ALA A 285 14.75 0.99 -10.60
C ALA A 285 14.91 2.25 -9.71
N GLU A 286 14.32 2.27 -8.52
CA GLU A 286 14.31 3.41 -7.60
C GLU A 286 15.70 4.04 -7.40
N PRO A 287 16.77 3.28 -7.05
CA PRO A 287 18.07 3.90 -6.81
C PRO A 287 18.68 4.52 -8.07
N LEU A 288 18.54 3.87 -9.23
CA LEU A 288 19.07 4.41 -10.48
C LEU A 288 18.31 5.66 -10.93
N TYR A 289 16.98 5.67 -10.79
CA TYR A 289 16.19 6.87 -11.04
C TYR A 289 16.68 8.03 -10.16
N ARG A 290 16.90 7.80 -8.86
CA ARG A 290 17.38 8.85 -7.94
C ARG A 290 18.80 9.32 -8.30
N ILE A 291 19.70 8.42 -8.71
CA ILE A 291 21.03 8.79 -9.21
C ILE A 291 20.93 9.66 -10.48
N ALA A 292 20.10 9.27 -11.45
CA ALA A 292 19.91 10.04 -12.67
C ALA A 292 19.40 11.45 -12.39
N ASN A 293 18.37 11.55 -11.53
CA ASN A 293 17.82 12.81 -11.07
C ASN A 293 18.87 13.67 -10.34
N TYR A 294 19.70 13.04 -9.50
CA TYR A 294 20.78 13.71 -8.79
C TYR A 294 21.79 14.33 -9.77
N TYR A 295 22.27 13.58 -10.76
CA TYR A 295 23.16 14.10 -11.81
C TYR A 295 22.52 15.22 -12.63
N ARG A 296 21.24 15.08 -13.01
CA ARG A 296 20.51 16.12 -13.73
C ARG A 296 20.46 17.43 -12.93
N ARG A 297 20.19 17.39 -11.63
CA ARG A 297 20.17 18.60 -10.77
C ARG A 297 21.55 19.25 -10.62
N LEU A 298 22.62 18.47 -10.78
CA LEU A 298 23.99 19.01 -10.85
C LEU A 298 24.39 19.55 -12.24
N GLY A 299 23.51 19.43 -13.24
CA GLY A 299 23.80 19.80 -14.63
C GLY A 299 24.65 18.77 -15.39
N ASP A 300 24.90 17.60 -14.82
CA ASP A 300 25.64 16.50 -15.45
C ASP A 300 24.68 15.60 -16.25
N PHE A 301 24.11 16.17 -17.31
CA PHE A 301 23.08 15.51 -18.11
C PHE A 301 23.59 14.24 -18.81
N LYS A 302 24.89 14.16 -19.11
CA LYS A 302 25.49 12.98 -19.74
C LYS A 302 25.45 11.77 -18.82
N ARG A 303 25.88 11.91 -17.56
CA ARG A 303 25.77 10.82 -16.58
C ARG A 303 24.31 10.56 -16.22
N GLY A 304 23.50 11.61 -16.09
CA GLY A 304 22.05 11.49 -15.91
C GLY A 304 21.39 10.61 -16.98
N TYR A 305 21.67 10.89 -18.26
CA TYR A 305 21.17 10.14 -19.41
C TYR A 305 21.59 8.66 -19.38
N GLN A 306 22.86 8.38 -19.10
CA GLN A 306 23.37 7.00 -19.05
C GLN A 306 22.66 6.18 -17.98
N ILE A 307 22.49 6.73 -16.78
CA ILE A 307 21.82 6.04 -15.69
C ILE A 307 20.31 5.94 -15.94
N ALA A 308 19.67 7.01 -16.41
CA ALA A 308 18.24 7.00 -16.74
C ALA A 308 17.90 5.99 -17.84
N SER A 309 18.79 5.80 -18.83
CA SER A 309 18.62 4.79 -19.88
C SER A 309 18.56 3.38 -19.32
N ILE A 310 19.36 3.08 -18.30
CA ILE A 310 19.33 1.79 -17.60
C ILE A 310 18.04 1.69 -16.77
N ALA A 311 17.72 2.72 -15.99
CA ALA A 311 16.52 2.74 -15.14
C ALA A 311 15.22 2.54 -15.96
N ALA A 312 15.12 3.18 -17.12
CA ALA A 312 13.96 3.08 -18.02
C ALA A 312 13.84 1.70 -18.70
N GLY A 313 14.90 0.90 -18.70
CA GLY A 313 14.89 -0.48 -19.18
C GLY A 313 14.51 -1.52 -18.13
N ILE A 314 14.32 -1.13 -16.86
CA ILE A 314 13.96 -2.05 -15.78
C ILE A 314 12.43 -2.17 -15.70
N GLU A 315 11.92 -3.39 -15.83
CA GLU A 315 10.51 -3.69 -15.67
C GLU A 315 10.07 -3.60 -14.20
N LYS A 316 8.78 -3.32 -13.98
CA LYS A 316 8.20 -3.29 -12.62
C LYS A 316 8.38 -4.66 -11.94
N PRO A 317 8.97 -4.73 -10.74
CA PRO A 317 9.17 -5.98 -10.04
C PRO A 317 7.85 -6.51 -9.43
N ASN A 318 7.85 -7.80 -9.09
CA ASN A 318 6.79 -8.42 -8.28
C ASN A 318 6.97 -8.20 -6.76
N ASP A 319 7.80 -7.22 -6.38
CA ASP A 319 7.97 -6.80 -5.00
C ASP A 319 6.67 -6.23 -4.43
N ILE A 320 6.51 -6.33 -3.12
CA ILE A 320 5.31 -5.88 -2.41
C ILE A 320 5.59 -4.70 -1.49
N LEU A 321 6.84 -4.51 -1.04
CA LEU A 321 7.20 -3.46 -0.11
C LEU A 321 7.59 -2.17 -0.83
N PHE A 322 6.70 -1.17 -0.75
CA PHE A 322 6.93 0.22 -1.15
C PHE A 322 7.54 0.37 -2.55
N VAL A 323 6.99 -0.34 -3.53
CA VAL A 323 7.34 -0.16 -4.94
C VAL A 323 6.79 1.19 -5.42
N GLU A 324 7.65 2.02 -5.98
CA GLU A 324 7.26 3.34 -6.48
C GLU A 324 6.76 3.24 -7.93
N ASP A 325 5.53 2.80 -8.11
CA ASP A 325 4.91 2.51 -9.42
C ASP A 325 5.10 3.61 -10.47
N TRP A 326 5.04 4.87 -10.03
CA TRP A 326 5.22 6.02 -10.90
C TRP A 326 6.58 6.05 -11.61
N ILE A 327 7.65 5.51 -11.01
CA ILE A 327 8.98 5.45 -11.63
C ILE A 327 8.95 4.53 -12.86
N TYR A 328 8.32 3.37 -12.72
CA TYR A 328 8.20 2.36 -13.77
C TYR A 328 7.20 2.77 -14.85
N ASN A 329 6.11 3.43 -14.44
CA ASN A 329 5.06 3.84 -15.37
C ASN A 329 5.49 5.01 -16.27
N TYR A 330 6.21 5.99 -15.72
CA TYR A 330 6.60 7.17 -16.49
C TYR A 330 7.85 7.90 -15.98
N GLY A 331 8.22 7.76 -14.71
CA GLY A 331 9.27 8.57 -14.09
C GLY A 331 10.65 8.37 -14.70
N ALA A 332 11.04 7.11 -14.93
CA ALA A 332 12.34 6.79 -15.53
C ALA A 332 12.44 7.24 -17.00
N ASP A 333 11.38 7.02 -17.79
CA ASP A 333 11.29 7.51 -19.16
C ASP A 333 11.30 9.05 -19.23
N LEU A 334 10.59 9.72 -18.32
CA LEU A 334 10.60 11.18 -18.26
C LEU A 334 12.00 11.71 -17.96
N GLU A 335 12.67 11.17 -16.94
CA GLU A 335 14.04 11.56 -16.59
C GLU A 335 15.02 11.31 -17.74
N LEU A 336 14.86 10.19 -18.46
CA LEU A 336 15.62 9.88 -19.68
C LEU A 336 15.38 10.93 -20.78
N SER A 337 14.12 11.28 -21.06
CA SER A 337 13.78 12.25 -22.10
C SER A 337 14.35 13.64 -21.81
N VAL A 338 14.34 14.07 -20.55
CA VAL A 338 14.89 15.36 -20.12
C VAL A 338 16.40 15.34 -20.26
N CYS A 339 17.10 14.31 -19.78
CA CYS A 339 18.55 14.22 -19.91
C CYS A 339 18.99 14.16 -21.38
N ALA A 340 18.26 13.42 -22.22
CA ALA A 340 18.52 13.30 -23.66
C ALA A 340 18.50 14.66 -24.37
N TYR A 341 17.51 15.50 -24.06
CA TYR A 341 17.41 16.84 -24.63
C TYR A 341 18.66 17.68 -24.35
N TRP A 342 19.16 17.65 -23.12
CA TRP A 342 20.29 18.49 -22.70
C TRP A 342 21.67 18.00 -23.17
N ILE A 343 21.74 16.84 -23.83
CA ILE A 343 22.97 16.32 -24.45
C ILE A 343 22.86 16.24 -25.97
N ASP A 344 21.92 16.99 -26.56
CA ASP A 344 21.64 17.05 -27.99
C ASP A 344 21.14 15.73 -28.63
N GLU A 345 20.72 14.76 -27.82
CA GLU A 345 20.03 13.53 -28.23
C GLU A 345 18.54 13.81 -28.47
N PHE A 346 18.24 14.79 -29.34
CA PHE A 346 16.89 15.32 -29.53
C PHE A 346 15.90 14.30 -30.09
N GLU A 347 16.35 13.39 -30.98
CA GLU A 347 15.52 12.30 -31.49
C GLU A 347 15.08 11.38 -30.35
N LYS A 348 16.02 11.00 -29.47
CA LYS A 348 15.70 10.18 -28.30
C LYS A 348 14.75 10.89 -27.35
N SER A 349 14.95 12.19 -27.10
CA SER A 349 14.03 13.00 -26.29
C SER A 349 12.61 13.01 -26.87
N ARG A 350 12.49 13.26 -28.19
CA ARG A 350 11.22 13.24 -28.92
C ARG A 350 10.54 11.88 -28.82
N ASP A 351 11.24 10.80 -29.16
CA ASP A 351 10.66 9.47 -29.25
C ASP A 351 10.17 8.96 -27.89
N VAL A 352 10.93 9.20 -26.82
CA VAL A 352 10.49 8.87 -25.46
C VAL A 352 9.30 9.75 -25.03
N SER A 353 9.29 11.03 -25.41
CA SER A 353 8.15 11.91 -25.12
C SER A 353 6.88 11.47 -25.84
N LEU A 354 6.97 11.03 -27.10
CA LEU A 354 5.84 10.46 -27.85
C LEU A 354 5.33 9.17 -27.19
N LYS A 355 6.23 8.25 -26.80
CA LYS A 355 5.89 7.03 -26.05
C LYS A 355 5.11 7.36 -24.77
N LEU A 356 5.55 8.36 -24.02
CA LEU A 356 4.87 8.80 -22.79
C LEU A 356 3.49 9.38 -23.06
N LEU A 357 3.31 10.15 -24.14
CA LEU A 357 2.02 10.78 -24.48
C LEU A 357 0.97 9.78 -24.97
N ASP A 358 1.39 8.63 -25.52
CA ASP A 358 0.52 7.53 -25.95
C ASP A 358 -0.20 6.85 -24.77
N ARG A 359 0.34 6.99 -23.55
CA ARG A 359 -0.31 6.49 -22.34
C ARG A 359 -1.55 7.31 -22.02
N GLU A 360 -2.71 6.66 -21.84
CA GLU A 360 -3.94 7.33 -21.40
C GLU A 360 -3.89 7.76 -19.93
N ASP A 361 -3.25 6.95 -19.08
CA ASP A 361 -3.19 7.08 -17.62
C ASP A 361 -2.16 8.10 -17.09
N LEU A 362 -1.50 8.85 -17.97
CA LEU A 362 -0.47 9.81 -17.58
C LEU A 362 -1.09 11.00 -16.81
N PRO A 363 -0.61 11.32 -15.58
CA PRO A 363 -1.14 12.45 -14.81
C PRO A 363 -1.06 13.78 -15.59
N GLY A 364 -2.07 14.63 -15.47
CA GLY A 364 -2.19 15.85 -16.30
C GLY A 364 -0.97 16.78 -16.21
N ASN A 365 -0.45 17.01 -15.01
CA ASN A 365 0.76 17.81 -14.78
C ASN A 365 2.01 17.17 -15.43
N VAL A 366 2.11 15.85 -15.43
CA VAL A 366 3.19 15.11 -16.08
C VAL A 366 3.03 15.20 -17.60
N ARG A 367 1.81 15.03 -18.12
CA ARG A 367 1.50 15.16 -19.54
C ARG A 367 1.87 16.54 -20.09
N ASP A 368 1.58 17.60 -19.35
CA ASP A 368 1.95 18.96 -19.73
C ASP A 368 3.47 19.17 -19.75
N CYS A 369 4.19 18.55 -18.81
CA CYS A 369 5.65 18.54 -18.81
C CYS A 369 6.22 17.82 -20.04
N VAL A 370 5.67 16.64 -20.38
CA VAL A 370 6.09 15.85 -21.54
C VAL A 370 5.81 16.60 -22.85
N LYS A 371 4.65 17.25 -22.99
CA LYS A 371 4.32 18.07 -24.16
C LYS A 371 5.33 19.20 -24.40
N LYS A 372 5.75 19.89 -23.33
CA LYS A 372 6.78 20.94 -23.42
C LYS A 372 8.13 20.36 -23.83
N ASN A 373 8.53 19.22 -23.25
CA ASN A 373 9.79 18.56 -23.62
C ASN A 373 9.80 18.14 -25.10
N LEU A 374 8.68 17.61 -25.59
CA LEU A 374 8.49 17.27 -26.99
C LEU A 374 8.60 18.50 -27.91
N GLU A 375 7.97 19.63 -27.53
CA GLU A 375 8.06 20.88 -28.27
C GLU A 375 9.52 21.34 -28.39
N PHE A 376 10.27 21.35 -27.28
CA PHE A 376 11.67 21.73 -27.29
C PHE A 376 12.53 20.84 -28.19
N ALA A 377 12.34 19.52 -28.13
CA ALA A 377 13.04 18.58 -28.99
C ALA A 377 12.73 18.80 -30.48
N ASN A 378 11.45 19.01 -30.82
CA ASN A 378 11.03 19.26 -32.20
C ASN A 378 11.58 20.56 -32.77
N VAL A 379 11.63 21.63 -31.98
CA VAL A 379 12.26 22.90 -32.39
C VAL A 379 13.73 22.67 -32.74
N LYS A 380 14.48 21.94 -31.89
CA LYS A 380 15.89 21.66 -32.14
C LYS A 380 16.13 20.77 -33.36
N LEU A 381 15.30 19.75 -33.57
CA LEU A 381 15.37 18.91 -34.77
C LEU A 381 15.07 19.69 -36.05
N ALA A 382 14.13 20.62 -36.03
CA ALA A 382 13.85 21.50 -37.15
C ALA A 382 15.00 22.47 -37.44
N GLU A 383 15.63 23.05 -36.40
CA GLU A 383 16.83 23.87 -36.55
C GLU A 383 17.99 23.11 -37.19
N LEU A 384 18.14 21.82 -36.88
CA LEU A 384 19.19 20.96 -37.43
C LEU A 384 18.90 20.54 -38.88
N SER A 385 17.64 20.33 -39.27
CA SER A 385 17.29 19.93 -40.65
C SER A 385 17.35 21.09 -41.65
N MET A 386 17.38 22.34 -41.17
CA MET A 386 17.57 23.54 -41.98
C MET A 386 19.04 23.93 -42.20
N ARG A 387 19.98 23.26 -41.52
CA ARG A 387 21.43 23.42 -41.70
C ARG A 387 21.96 22.35 -42.65
#